data_AF-A0A812GIP6-F1
#
_entry.id   AF-A0A812GIP6-F1
#
_cell.length_a   1.000
_cell.length_b   1.000
_cell.length_c   1.000
_cell.angle_alpha   90.00
_cell.angle_beta   90.00
_cell.angle_gamma   90.00
#
_symmetry.space_group_name_H-M   'P 1'
#
loop_
_entity.id
_entity.type
_entity.pdbx_description
1 polymer ?
#
loop_
_entity_poly.entity_id
_entity_poly.type
_entity_poly.pdbx_seq_one_letter_code
_entity_poly.pdbx_strand_id
1 'polypeptide(L)'
;MKKQSWDNPPDWYGKKNYLITEPGDYSLRHGHLRRLRDSKVLVVTDLDHTLVGHERDPENKLLEEFKTLWLGEYALNGSALAYSTGRSKSMALDVAQERQLIRPDLLICGVGTEVYTVPSTLPVLGWWEARDSLNLVPEWKSKMLNGFNRAEVEEVLTSRFPKFELRGTPENDPYRIPTAYQMDEAFDASKKQLQDELGSSYQVISSGHGEWKLIDICSAEAGKLKAMQFASSTLKFEAASTLGCGDSGNDELMFRNAGGRGVMVANSLPELVEAMTASADPPTKELQKGAEFKTCHGSTMLFAGREVAGGIVEALQHFFP
;
A
#
# COMPACT_ATOMS: atom_id res chain seq x y z
N MET A 1 3.95 6.75 -41.12
CA MET A 1 3.98 5.74 -40.05
C MET A 1 3.98 4.35 -40.68
N LYS A 2 5.07 3.57 -40.59
CA LYS A 2 5.02 2.15 -40.96
C LYS A 2 4.11 1.46 -39.95
N LYS A 3 3.08 0.73 -40.40
CA LYS A 3 2.26 -0.16 -39.57
C LYS A 3 3.18 -1.22 -38.95
N GLN A 4 3.71 -0.95 -37.76
CA GLN A 4 4.39 -1.96 -36.97
C GLN A 4 3.32 -2.65 -36.15
N SER A 5 3.01 -3.90 -36.55
CA SER A 5 2.18 -4.90 -35.86
C SER A 5 0.92 -4.36 -35.16
N TRP A 6 -0.23 -4.50 -35.83
CA TRP A 6 -1.48 -4.64 -35.09
C TRP A 6 -1.29 -5.77 -34.08
N ASP A 7 -1.89 -5.64 -32.89
CA ASP A 7 -1.84 -6.63 -31.81
C ASP A 7 -2.70 -7.85 -32.21
N ASN A 8 -2.34 -8.49 -33.32
CA ASN A 8 -3.06 -9.58 -33.96
C ASN A 8 -3.08 -10.80 -33.03
N PRO A 9 -4.10 -11.67 -33.16
CA PRO A 9 -4.09 -12.91 -32.43
C PRO A 9 -2.78 -13.66 -32.66
N PRO A 10 -2.05 -14.00 -31.59
CA PRO A 10 -0.83 -14.78 -31.71
C PRO A 10 -1.14 -16.20 -32.17
N ASP A 11 -0.14 -16.92 -32.67
CA ASP A 11 -0.33 -18.26 -33.25
C ASP A 11 -1.01 -19.23 -32.27
N TRP A 12 -0.73 -19.10 -30.97
CA TRP A 12 -1.37 -19.91 -29.92
C TRP A 12 -2.87 -19.66 -29.76
N TYR A 13 -3.40 -18.54 -30.26
CA TYR A 13 -4.84 -18.23 -30.23
C TYR A 13 -5.62 -19.10 -31.23
N GLY A 14 -4.95 -19.66 -32.24
CA GLY A 14 -5.54 -20.61 -33.20
C GLY A 14 -6.59 -20.02 -34.16
N LYS A 15 -6.81 -18.70 -34.14
CA LYS A 15 -7.75 -17.99 -35.03
C LYS A 15 -7.10 -16.74 -35.61
N LYS A 16 -7.52 -16.34 -36.81
CA LYS A 16 -7.02 -15.12 -37.48
C LYS A 16 -7.54 -13.82 -36.87
N ASN A 17 -8.69 -13.87 -36.18
CA ASN A 17 -9.33 -12.73 -35.54
C ASN A 17 -9.71 -13.09 -34.10
N TYR A 18 -9.67 -12.11 -33.21
CA TYR A 18 -10.24 -12.25 -31.87
C TYR A 18 -11.74 -12.53 -31.94
N LEU A 19 -12.22 -13.40 -31.06
CA LEU A 19 -13.64 -13.72 -30.92
C LEU A 19 -14.13 -13.20 -29.56
N ILE A 20 -15.14 -12.33 -29.61
CA ILE A 20 -15.94 -11.92 -28.46
C ILE A 20 -17.27 -12.67 -28.53
N THR A 21 -17.56 -13.49 -27.53
CA THR A 21 -18.79 -14.31 -27.49
C THR A 21 -19.93 -13.67 -26.70
N GLU A 22 -19.63 -12.66 -25.87
CA GLU A 22 -20.60 -11.95 -25.04
C GLU A 22 -20.39 -10.44 -25.15
N PRO A 23 -21.45 -9.62 -25.13
CA PRO A 23 -21.29 -8.17 -25.05
C PRO A 23 -20.57 -7.74 -23.77
N GLY A 24 -19.74 -6.70 -23.86
CA GLY A 24 -19.03 -6.14 -22.73
C GLY A 24 -17.86 -5.26 -23.17
N ASP A 25 -17.17 -4.68 -22.19
CA ASP A 25 -15.93 -3.94 -22.43
C ASP A 25 -14.73 -4.88 -22.32
N TYR A 26 -13.79 -4.76 -23.25
CA TYR A 26 -12.63 -5.63 -23.35
C TYR A 26 -11.35 -4.80 -23.51
N SER A 27 -10.27 -5.26 -22.89
CA SER A 27 -8.92 -4.83 -23.23
C SER A 27 -8.29 -5.80 -24.22
N LEU A 28 -7.47 -5.27 -25.12
CA LEU A 28 -6.58 -6.05 -25.97
C LEU A 28 -5.15 -5.59 -25.72
N ARG A 29 -4.32 -6.51 -25.22
CA ARG A 29 -2.94 -6.19 -24.88
C ARG A 29 -2.02 -7.40 -25.05
N HIS A 30 -0.93 -7.23 -25.80
CA HIS A 30 0.10 -8.24 -26.02
C HIS A 30 -0.49 -9.56 -26.56
N GLY A 31 -1.45 -9.48 -27.47
CA GLY A 31 -2.11 -10.65 -28.02
C GLY A 31 -3.21 -11.25 -27.13
N HIS A 32 -3.48 -10.67 -25.96
CA HIS A 32 -4.48 -11.17 -25.01
C HIS A 32 -5.71 -10.27 -24.99
N LEU A 33 -6.86 -10.85 -25.33
CA LEU A 33 -8.17 -10.23 -25.16
C LEU A 33 -8.72 -10.60 -23.77
N ARG A 34 -9.00 -9.62 -22.93
CA ARG A 34 -9.55 -9.81 -21.57
C ARG A 34 -10.80 -8.97 -21.37
N ARG A 35 -11.82 -9.52 -20.73
CA ARG A 35 -13.02 -8.78 -20.35
C ARG A 35 -12.69 -7.90 -19.15
N LEU A 36 -13.13 -6.64 -19.16
CA LEU A 36 -13.03 -5.77 -18.00
C LEU A 36 -14.01 -6.23 -16.92
N ARG A 37 -13.64 -6.05 -15.64
CA ARG A 37 -14.56 -6.35 -14.52
C ARG A 37 -15.66 -5.31 -14.45
N ASP A 38 -16.85 -5.73 -14.02
CA ASP A 38 -17.98 -4.81 -13.81
C ASP A 38 -17.80 -4.02 -12.50
N SER A 39 -17.20 -4.65 -11.49
CA SER A 39 -16.93 -4.05 -10.19
C SER A 39 -15.69 -3.16 -10.22
N LYS A 40 -15.80 -1.95 -9.67
CA LYS A 40 -14.67 -1.03 -9.48
C LYS A 40 -14.02 -1.27 -8.13
N VAL A 41 -12.70 -1.14 -8.08
CA VAL A 41 -11.91 -1.26 -6.86
C VAL A 41 -10.90 -0.14 -6.74
N LEU A 42 -10.71 0.37 -5.53
CA LEU A 42 -9.52 1.12 -5.14
C LEU A 42 -8.57 0.16 -4.44
N VAL A 43 -7.41 -0.10 -5.04
CA VAL A 43 -6.34 -0.87 -4.40
C VAL A 43 -5.39 0.10 -3.71
N VAL A 44 -5.23 -0.01 -2.41
CA VAL A 44 -4.24 0.73 -1.61
C VAL A 44 -3.24 -0.27 -1.06
N THR A 45 -2.04 -0.30 -1.64
CA THR A 45 -1.05 -1.35 -1.36
C THR A 45 0.23 -0.76 -0.78
N ASP A 46 0.77 -1.41 0.24
CA ASP A 46 2.18 -1.24 0.57
C ASP A 46 3.08 -1.71 -0.59
N LEU A 47 4.33 -1.23 -0.59
CA LEU A 47 5.31 -1.56 -1.61
C LEU A 47 6.18 -2.74 -1.17
N ASP A 48 7.02 -2.56 -0.16
CA ASP A 48 8.11 -3.47 0.16
C ASP A 48 7.57 -4.76 0.79
N HIS A 49 7.94 -5.92 0.25
CA HIS A 49 7.41 -7.23 0.66
C HIS A 49 5.88 -7.41 0.51
N THR A 50 5.15 -6.40 0.03
CA THR A 50 3.73 -6.49 -0.32
C THR A 50 3.53 -6.46 -1.84
N LEU A 51 3.71 -5.35 -2.53
CA LEU A 51 3.61 -5.32 -4.01
C LEU A 51 4.93 -5.74 -4.67
N VAL A 52 6.06 -5.34 -4.08
CA VAL A 52 7.41 -5.59 -4.55
C VAL A 52 8.03 -6.67 -3.66
N GLY A 53 8.41 -7.81 -4.25
CA GLY A 53 8.90 -8.93 -3.44
C GLY A 53 10.37 -8.86 -3.03
N HIS A 54 11.18 -8.00 -3.64
CA HIS A 54 12.64 -7.99 -3.48
C HIS A 54 13.25 -9.39 -3.67
N GLU A 55 13.85 -9.98 -2.64
CA GLU A 55 14.40 -11.32 -2.66
C GLU A 55 13.35 -12.43 -2.79
N ARG A 56 12.08 -12.14 -2.46
CA ARG A 56 10.95 -13.09 -2.60
C ARG A 56 10.41 -13.18 -4.02
N ASP A 57 10.64 -12.15 -4.84
CA ASP A 57 10.27 -12.13 -6.25
C ASP A 57 11.39 -11.46 -7.08
N PRO A 58 12.59 -12.07 -7.14
CA PRO A 58 13.77 -11.43 -7.71
C PRO A 58 13.64 -11.16 -9.21
N GLU A 59 12.80 -11.95 -9.91
CA GLU A 59 12.49 -11.79 -11.33
C GLU A 59 11.21 -10.98 -11.57
N ASN A 60 10.58 -10.42 -10.53
CA ASN A 60 9.32 -9.68 -10.59
C ASN A 60 8.16 -10.45 -11.25
N LYS A 61 8.14 -11.79 -11.21
CA LYS A 61 7.12 -12.62 -11.87
C LYS A 61 5.72 -12.37 -11.30
N LEU A 62 5.61 -12.27 -9.97
CA LEU A 62 4.34 -12.01 -9.28
C LEU A 62 3.90 -10.55 -9.51
N LEU A 63 4.86 -9.62 -9.53
CA LEU A 63 4.60 -8.24 -9.89
C LEU A 63 4.09 -8.09 -11.34
N GLU A 64 4.69 -8.79 -12.30
CA GLU A 64 4.23 -8.78 -13.70
C GLU A 64 2.85 -9.45 -13.87
N GLU A 65 2.53 -10.47 -13.07
CA GLU A 65 1.19 -11.03 -13.01
C GLU A 65 0.16 -10.00 -12.54
N PHE A 66 0.45 -9.28 -11.45
CA PHE A 66 -0.39 -8.18 -10.99
C PHE A 66 -0.57 -7.10 -12.06
N LYS A 67 0.51 -6.65 -12.71
CA LYS A 67 0.44 -5.66 -13.80
C LYS A 67 -0.41 -6.14 -14.96
N THR A 68 -0.29 -7.43 -15.31
CA THR A 68 -1.06 -8.04 -16.40
C THR A 68 -2.55 -8.10 -16.07
N LEU A 69 -2.89 -8.55 -14.86
CA LEU A 69 -4.27 -8.58 -14.38
C LEU A 69 -4.85 -7.17 -14.30
N TRP A 70 -4.15 -6.26 -13.61
CA TRP A 70 -4.61 -4.88 -13.37
C TRP A 70 -4.89 -4.15 -14.68
N LEU A 71 -3.91 -4.11 -15.59
CA LEU A 71 -4.06 -3.42 -16.87
C LEU A 71 -5.01 -4.13 -17.83
N GLY A 72 -5.19 -5.44 -17.67
CA GLY A 72 -6.08 -6.25 -18.51
C GLY A 72 -7.54 -6.18 -18.10
N GLU A 73 -7.85 -5.98 -16.82
CA GLU A 73 -9.19 -6.24 -16.29
C GLU A 73 -9.75 -5.11 -15.43
N TYR A 74 -8.92 -4.30 -14.78
CA TYR A 74 -9.36 -3.31 -13.78
C TYR A 74 -9.05 -1.86 -14.17
N ALA A 75 -7.86 -1.57 -14.69
CA ALA A 75 -7.38 -0.20 -14.92
C ALA A 75 -8.27 0.65 -15.85
N LEU A 76 -9.06 0.00 -16.71
CA LEU A 76 -9.92 0.65 -17.70
C LEU A 76 -11.40 0.72 -17.30
N ASN A 77 -11.82 0.10 -16.19
CA ASN A 77 -13.22 0.11 -15.73
C ASN A 77 -13.52 1.27 -14.75
N GLY A 78 -12.53 2.13 -14.49
CA GLY A 78 -12.61 3.19 -13.49
C GLY A 78 -12.17 2.77 -12.08
N SER A 79 -11.52 1.60 -11.94
CA SER A 79 -10.73 1.25 -10.75
C SER A 79 -9.52 2.17 -10.60
N ALA A 80 -9.01 2.30 -9.38
CA ALA A 80 -7.90 3.18 -9.06
C ALA A 80 -6.83 2.49 -8.21
N LEU A 81 -5.59 2.94 -8.33
CA LEU A 81 -4.44 2.38 -7.63
C LEU A 81 -3.77 3.45 -6.77
N ALA A 82 -3.48 3.12 -5.51
CA ALA A 82 -2.68 3.95 -4.63
C ALA A 82 -1.54 3.12 -4.02
N TYR A 83 -0.33 3.68 -4.05
CA TYR A 83 0.81 3.11 -3.32
C TYR A 83 0.90 3.75 -1.94
N SER A 84 1.06 2.96 -0.88
CA SER A 84 1.09 3.42 0.51
C SER A 84 2.28 2.87 1.27
N THR A 85 3.40 3.60 1.23
CA THR A 85 4.71 3.15 1.73
C THR A 85 5.25 3.98 2.89
N GLY A 86 6.12 3.38 3.70
CA GLY A 86 6.94 4.08 4.69
C GLY A 86 8.09 4.91 4.08
N ARG A 87 8.40 4.70 2.80
CA ARG A 87 9.46 5.41 2.08
C ARG A 87 9.12 6.89 1.89
N SER A 88 10.15 7.73 1.83
CA SER A 88 10.01 9.12 1.34
C SER A 88 9.63 9.12 -0.14
N LYS A 89 9.16 10.28 -0.65
CA LYS A 89 8.83 10.42 -2.08
C LYS A 89 9.98 9.99 -2.99
N SER A 90 11.21 10.44 -2.71
CA SER A 90 12.38 10.12 -3.55
C SER A 90 12.63 8.62 -3.61
N MET A 91 12.63 7.94 -2.45
CA MET A 91 12.84 6.50 -2.35
C MET A 91 11.72 5.71 -3.00
N ALA A 92 10.47 6.16 -2.90
CA ALA A 92 9.34 5.51 -3.55
C ALA A 92 9.44 5.61 -5.09
N LEU A 93 9.92 6.74 -5.61
CA LEU A 93 10.17 6.92 -7.05
C LEU A 93 11.36 6.09 -7.54
N ASP A 94 12.39 5.93 -6.73
CA ASP A 94 13.53 5.06 -7.05
C ASP A 94 13.07 3.59 -7.15
N VAL A 95 12.22 3.12 -6.21
CA VAL A 95 11.61 1.78 -6.31
C VAL A 95 10.70 1.67 -7.53
N ALA A 96 9.91 2.71 -7.82
CA ALA A 96 9.05 2.72 -9.00
C ALA A 96 9.87 2.56 -10.30
N GLN A 97 11.01 3.22 -10.38
CA GLN A 97 11.96 3.10 -11.49
C GLN A 97 12.61 1.71 -11.52
N GLU A 98 13.19 1.24 -10.41
CA GLU A 98 13.89 -0.04 -10.35
C GLU A 98 12.98 -1.21 -10.70
N ARG A 99 11.73 -1.19 -10.19
CA ARG A 99 10.76 -2.29 -10.33
C ARG A 99 9.75 -2.09 -11.46
N GLN A 100 9.92 -1.00 -12.23
CA GLN A 100 9.07 -0.64 -13.36
C GLN A 100 7.58 -0.61 -12.96
N LEU A 101 7.26 0.03 -11.83
CA LEU A 101 5.90 0.08 -11.29
C LEU A 101 4.98 0.87 -12.22
N ILE A 102 3.75 0.38 -12.38
CA ILE A 102 2.74 1.08 -13.17
C ILE A 102 2.31 2.37 -12.45
N ARG A 103 1.89 3.37 -13.22
CA ARG A 103 1.44 4.65 -12.69
C ARG A 103 0.26 4.43 -11.74
N PRO A 104 0.35 4.84 -10.46
CA PRO A 104 -0.81 4.88 -9.58
C PRO A 104 -1.61 6.17 -9.83
N ASP A 105 -2.76 6.30 -9.19
CA ASP A 105 -3.53 7.55 -9.13
C ASP A 105 -3.09 8.41 -7.94
N LEU A 106 -2.70 7.77 -6.83
CA LEU A 106 -2.14 8.41 -5.65
C LEU A 106 -0.83 7.73 -5.20
N LEU A 107 0.11 8.53 -4.72
CA LEU A 107 1.31 8.06 -4.05
C LEU A 107 1.32 8.58 -2.61
N ILE A 108 1.23 7.65 -1.66
CA ILE A 108 1.20 7.90 -0.22
C ILE A 108 2.57 7.50 0.35
N CYS A 109 3.26 8.46 0.96
CA CYS A 109 4.63 8.32 1.46
C CYS A 109 4.73 8.62 2.96
N GLY A 110 5.89 8.30 3.54
CA GLY A 110 6.23 8.62 4.92
C GLY A 110 5.19 8.09 5.90
N VAL A 111 4.79 6.82 5.75
CA VAL A 111 3.78 6.11 6.56
C VAL A 111 2.41 6.81 6.59
N GLY A 112 2.06 7.52 5.51
CA GLY A 112 0.79 8.26 5.41
C GLY A 112 0.88 9.73 5.80
N THR A 113 2.07 10.28 5.98
CA THR A 113 2.22 11.73 6.24
C THR A 113 2.23 12.57 4.97
N GLU A 114 2.37 11.94 3.80
CA GLU A 114 2.34 12.65 2.52
C GLU A 114 1.43 11.91 1.55
N VAL A 115 0.57 12.66 0.85
CA VAL A 115 -0.30 12.11 -0.21
C VAL A 115 -0.12 12.97 -1.45
N TYR A 116 0.37 12.36 -2.53
CA TYR A 116 0.63 12.99 -3.80
C TYR A 116 -0.37 12.55 -4.85
N THR A 117 -0.89 13.49 -5.64
CA THR A 117 -1.63 13.15 -6.86
C THR A 117 -0.65 12.78 -7.97
N VAL A 118 -0.91 11.68 -8.66
CA VAL A 118 -0.14 11.28 -9.85
C VAL A 118 -1.00 11.55 -11.09
N PRO A 119 -0.66 12.57 -11.90
CA PRO A 119 -1.52 12.98 -13.02
C PRO A 119 -1.77 11.85 -14.03
N SER A 120 -3.02 11.71 -14.47
CA SER A 120 -3.40 10.71 -15.49
C SER A 120 -2.80 10.97 -16.88
N THR A 121 -2.27 12.17 -17.11
CA THR A 121 -1.52 12.55 -18.31
C THR A 121 -0.12 11.96 -18.35
N LEU A 122 0.41 11.47 -17.23
CA LEU A 122 1.69 10.77 -17.19
C LEU A 122 1.57 9.36 -17.80
N PRO A 123 2.64 8.84 -18.41
CA PRO A 123 2.63 7.51 -19.01
C PRO A 123 2.43 6.42 -17.94
N VAL A 124 1.90 5.27 -18.35
CA VAL A 124 1.70 4.10 -17.46
C VAL A 124 3.04 3.61 -16.88
N LEU A 125 4.11 3.65 -17.67
CA LEU A 125 5.49 3.40 -17.23
C LEU A 125 6.33 4.65 -17.46
N GLY A 126 7.33 4.91 -16.61
CA GLY A 126 8.16 6.12 -16.70
C GLY A 126 7.60 7.31 -15.91
N TRP A 127 6.44 7.17 -15.25
CA TRP A 127 5.83 8.26 -14.47
C TRP A 127 6.74 8.79 -13.35
N TRP A 128 7.68 7.97 -12.87
CA TRP A 128 8.69 8.34 -11.86
C TRP A 128 9.67 9.42 -12.34
N GLU A 129 9.79 9.66 -13.65
CA GLU A 129 10.62 10.74 -14.19
C GLU A 129 10.02 12.12 -13.90
N ALA A 130 8.70 12.19 -13.72
CA ALA A 130 7.97 13.43 -13.47
C ALA A 130 7.97 13.82 -11.98
N ARG A 131 9.12 13.70 -11.29
CA ARG A 131 9.27 13.89 -9.82
C ARG A 131 8.67 15.20 -9.30
N ASP A 132 8.83 16.26 -10.08
CA ASP A 132 8.40 17.62 -9.75
C ASP A 132 6.94 17.88 -10.12
N SER A 133 6.33 17.02 -10.95
CA SER A 133 4.92 17.11 -11.32
C SER A 133 3.99 16.41 -10.33
N LEU A 134 4.54 15.69 -9.35
CA LEU A 134 3.79 15.06 -8.27
C LEU A 134 3.49 16.08 -7.18
N ASN A 135 2.24 16.52 -7.14
CA ASN A 135 1.78 17.55 -6.22
C ASN A 135 1.26 16.93 -4.93
N LEU A 136 1.76 17.43 -3.80
CA LEU A 136 1.23 17.08 -2.49
C LEU A 136 -0.20 17.65 -2.39
N VAL A 137 -1.16 16.83 -1.98
CA VAL A 137 -2.57 17.22 -1.89
C VAL A 137 -2.71 18.32 -0.83
N PRO A 138 -3.17 19.54 -1.18
CA PRO A 138 -3.17 20.70 -0.27
C PRO A 138 -3.94 20.46 1.03
N GLU A 139 -5.10 19.81 0.96
CA GLU A 139 -5.92 19.50 2.12
C GLU A 139 -5.20 18.56 3.09
N TRP A 140 -4.52 17.54 2.56
CA TRP A 140 -3.72 16.60 3.36
C TRP A 140 -2.51 17.30 3.98
N LYS A 141 -1.78 18.10 3.19
CA LYS A 141 -0.65 18.89 3.65
C LYS A 141 -1.02 19.79 4.83
N SER A 142 -2.13 20.53 4.70
CA SER A 142 -2.58 21.42 5.78
C SER A 142 -2.93 20.66 7.05
N LYS A 143 -3.57 19.48 6.91
CA LYS A 143 -3.89 18.59 8.03
C LYS A 143 -2.63 18.13 8.77
N MET A 144 -1.56 17.79 8.05
CA MET A 144 -0.28 17.37 8.64
C MET A 144 0.44 18.53 9.34
N LEU A 145 0.48 19.71 8.72
CA LEU A 145 1.11 20.90 9.30
C LEU A 145 0.44 21.33 10.62
N ASN A 146 -0.88 21.25 10.68
CA ASN A 146 -1.63 21.65 11.88
C ASN A 146 -1.54 20.62 13.01
N GLY A 147 -1.30 19.36 12.68
CA GLY A 147 -1.32 18.24 13.62
C GLY A 147 0.05 17.78 14.11
N PHE A 148 1.14 18.41 13.69
CA PHE A 148 2.50 17.96 13.99
C PHE A 148 3.42 19.10 14.42
N ASN A 149 3.76 19.15 15.72
CA ASN A 149 4.79 20.04 16.24
C ASN A 149 6.13 19.31 16.35
N ARG A 150 6.97 19.44 15.31
CA ARG A 150 8.27 18.76 15.25
C ARG A 150 9.18 19.11 16.44
N ALA A 151 9.25 20.37 16.84
CA ALA A 151 10.15 20.82 17.89
C ALA A 151 9.82 20.19 19.26
N GLU A 152 8.53 20.05 19.56
CA GLU A 152 8.06 19.38 20.77
C GLU A 152 8.47 17.89 20.79
N VAL A 153 8.28 17.20 19.66
CA VAL A 153 8.63 15.77 19.55
C VAL A 153 10.15 15.56 19.61
N GLU A 154 10.95 16.41 18.95
CA GLU A 154 12.41 16.36 19.03
C GLU A 154 12.92 16.58 20.46
N GLU A 155 12.34 17.52 21.20
CA GLU A 155 12.69 17.76 22.60
C GLU A 155 12.40 16.53 23.46
N VAL A 156 11.23 15.91 23.30
CA VAL A 156 10.88 14.66 24.02
C VAL A 156 11.86 13.53 23.68
N LEU A 157 12.15 13.31 22.39
CA LEU A 157 13.05 12.26 21.93
C LEU A 157 14.47 12.44 22.48
N THR A 158 15.03 13.64 22.35
CA THR A 158 16.41 13.93 22.75
C THR A 158 16.60 13.98 24.26
N SER A 159 15.62 14.49 25.01
CA SER A 159 15.73 14.64 26.47
C SER A 159 15.41 13.36 27.25
N ARG A 160 14.49 12.52 26.76
CA ARG A 160 13.95 11.38 27.53
C ARG A 160 14.10 10.02 26.86
N PHE A 161 14.24 9.98 25.53
CA PHE A 161 14.22 8.73 24.76
C PHE A 161 15.45 8.56 23.86
N PRO A 162 16.69 8.65 24.39
CA PRO A 162 17.91 8.63 23.58
C PRO A 162 18.16 7.31 22.83
N LYS A 163 17.45 6.23 23.18
CA LYS A 163 17.48 4.95 22.45
C LYS A 163 16.78 5.02 21.08
N PHE A 164 15.89 6.00 20.87
CA PHE A 164 15.26 6.24 19.58
C PHE A 164 16.18 7.17 18.78
N GLU A 165 17.08 6.57 18.00
CA GLU A 165 18.06 7.29 17.22
C GLU A 165 17.37 8.10 16.12
N LEU A 166 17.43 9.43 16.21
CA LEU A 166 16.86 10.32 15.19
C LEU A 166 17.43 10.01 13.81
N ARG A 167 16.52 9.84 12.85
CA ARG A 167 16.80 9.71 11.42
C ARG A 167 16.07 10.83 10.67
N GLY A 168 16.50 11.11 9.45
CA GLY A 168 15.87 12.12 8.60
C GLY A 168 16.18 13.56 8.99
N THR A 169 15.60 14.52 8.25
CA THR A 169 15.79 15.96 8.47
C THR A 169 14.48 16.71 8.24
N PRO A 170 14.29 17.93 8.77
CA PRO A 170 13.09 18.72 8.50
C PRO A 170 12.81 18.95 7.00
N GLU A 171 13.86 19.00 6.17
CA GLU A 171 13.74 19.20 4.72
C GLU A 171 13.22 17.96 4.00
N ASN A 172 13.66 16.76 4.42
CA ASN A 172 13.31 15.50 3.79
C ASN A 172 12.07 14.83 4.41
N ASP A 173 11.81 15.11 5.70
CA ASP A 173 10.74 14.53 6.50
C ASP A 173 9.98 15.63 7.28
N PRO A 174 9.34 16.59 6.60
CA PRO A 174 8.72 17.75 7.25
C PRO A 174 7.53 17.40 8.17
N TYR A 175 6.89 16.24 7.98
CA TYR A 175 5.64 15.87 8.66
C TYR A 175 5.74 14.64 9.58
N ARG A 176 6.95 14.12 9.76
CA ARG A 176 7.27 13.01 10.66
C ARG A 176 8.69 13.14 11.18
N ILE A 177 9.02 12.43 12.24
CA ILE A 177 10.40 12.16 12.66
C ILE A 177 10.64 10.65 12.54
N PRO A 178 11.38 10.19 11.54
CA PRO A 178 11.83 8.81 11.50
C PRO A 178 12.92 8.61 12.55
N THR A 179 12.92 7.45 13.20
CA THR A 179 13.94 7.05 14.17
C THR A 179 14.29 5.57 13.96
N ALA A 180 15.42 5.16 14.50
CA ALA A 180 15.82 3.75 14.54
C ALA A 180 15.97 3.31 16.00
N TYR A 181 15.53 2.10 16.31
CA TYR A 181 15.67 1.48 17.62
C TYR A 181 16.27 0.09 17.45
N GLN A 182 17.39 -0.19 18.13
CA GLN A 182 17.98 -1.53 18.16
C GLN A 182 17.15 -2.43 19.07
N MET A 183 16.61 -3.51 18.52
CA MET A 183 15.72 -4.42 19.24
C MET A 183 16.37 -4.98 20.50
N ASP A 184 15.67 -4.80 21.62
CA ASP A 184 15.99 -5.38 22.93
C ASP A 184 14.67 -5.73 23.65
N GLU A 185 14.77 -6.40 24.80
CA GLU A 185 13.60 -6.78 25.61
C GLU A 185 12.79 -5.57 26.11
N ALA A 186 13.37 -4.37 26.08
CA ALA A 186 12.74 -3.13 26.52
C ALA A 186 12.01 -2.38 25.39
N PHE A 187 12.06 -2.86 24.15
CA PHE A 187 11.50 -2.16 22.99
C PHE A 187 10.02 -1.83 23.17
N ASP A 188 9.18 -2.81 23.47
CA ASP A 188 7.73 -2.61 23.58
C ASP A 188 7.38 -1.66 24.72
N ALA A 189 8.06 -1.80 25.86
CA ALA A 189 7.91 -0.90 27.00
C ALA A 189 8.34 0.54 26.66
N SER A 190 9.47 0.70 25.97
CA SER A 190 10.02 2.01 25.56
C SER A 190 9.10 2.69 24.53
N LYS A 191 8.60 1.94 23.55
CA LYS A 191 7.65 2.43 22.54
C LYS A 191 6.34 2.87 23.21
N LYS A 192 5.83 2.09 24.16
CA LYS A 192 4.64 2.46 24.93
C LYS A 192 4.87 3.73 25.75
N GLN A 193 5.98 3.82 26.46
CA GLN A 193 6.34 5.02 27.24
C GLN A 193 6.47 6.26 26.35
N LEU A 194 7.08 6.13 25.17
CA LEU A 194 7.16 7.23 24.20
C LEU A 194 5.77 7.67 23.75
N GLN A 195 4.87 6.73 23.43
CA GLN A 195 3.49 7.05 23.05
C GLN A 195 2.71 7.70 24.20
N ASP A 196 2.90 7.24 25.44
CA ASP A 196 2.25 7.80 26.63
C ASP A 196 2.73 9.24 26.90
N GLU A 197 4.04 9.51 26.74
CA GLU A 197 4.63 10.85 26.92
C GLU A 197 4.15 11.84 25.85
N LEU A 198 4.12 11.41 24.59
CA LEU A 198 3.63 12.23 23.49
C LEU A 198 2.11 12.44 23.54
N GLY A 199 1.38 11.53 24.19
CA GLY A 199 -0.07 11.58 24.29
C GLY A 199 -0.79 11.33 22.96
N SER A 200 -2.09 11.61 22.92
CA SER A 200 -2.98 11.25 21.81
C SER A 200 -2.87 12.16 20.57
N SER A 201 -2.09 13.23 20.64
CA SER A 201 -1.87 14.15 19.51
C SER A 201 -0.91 13.57 18.47
N TYR A 202 -0.12 12.56 18.86
CA TYR A 202 0.89 11.92 18.02
C TYR A 202 0.67 10.41 17.96
N GLN A 203 1.27 9.78 16.95
CA GLN A 203 1.30 8.34 16.81
C GLN A 203 2.74 7.85 16.61
N VAL A 204 3.08 6.75 17.29
CA VAL A 204 4.37 6.06 17.19
C VAL A 204 4.21 4.78 16.36
N ILE A 205 4.55 4.86 15.08
CA ILE A 205 4.38 3.78 14.11
C ILE A 205 5.67 2.98 14.04
N SER A 206 5.60 1.65 14.12
CA SER A 206 6.77 0.77 13.99
C SER A 206 6.72 -0.03 12.70
N SER A 207 7.87 -0.19 12.05
CA SER A 207 8.03 -0.97 10.83
C SER A 207 9.42 -1.63 10.76
N GLY A 208 9.61 -2.52 9.79
CA GLY A 208 10.88 -3.20 9.51
C GLY A 208 11.06 -4.56 10.20
N HIS A 209 12.20 -5.20 9.92
CA HIS A 209 12.53 -6.55 10.36
C HIS A 209 13.93 -6.61 11.00
N GLY A 210 14.15 -7.67 11.78
CA GLY A 210 15.48 -8.02 12.30
C GLY A 210 15.89 -7.22 13.53
N GLU A 211 17.19 -6.92 13.64
CA GLU A 211 17.80 -6.31 14.83
C GLU A 211 17.46 -4.83 15.02
N TRP A 212 16.93 -4.18 14.00
CA TRP A 212 16.58 -2.76 14.04
C TRP A 212 15.13 -2.56 13.61
N LYS A 213 14.38 -1.77 14.38
CA LYS A 213 13.04 -1.29 14.00
C LYS A 213 13.14 0.16 13.58
N LEU A 214 12.42 0.50 12.51
CA LEU A 214 12.19 1.89 12.11
C LEU A 214 10.93 2.37 12.80
N ILE A 215 11.05 3.47 13.55
CA ILE A 215 9.96 4.06 14.31
C ILE A 215 9.69 5.46 13.79
N ASP A 216 8.49 5.68 13.27
CA ASP A 216 8.02 6.97 12.78
C ASP A 216 7.12 7.63 13.81
N ILE A 217 7.48 8.86 14.19
CA ILE A 217 6.63 9.71 15.02
C ILE A 217 6.00 10.78 14.14
N CYS A 218 4.68 10.82 14.11
CA CYS A 218 3.93 11.77 13.29
C CYS A 218 2.66 12.23 14.02
N SER A 219 1.91 13.13 13.39
CA SER A 219 0.57 13.49 13.86
C SER A 219 -0.30 12.25 14.05
N ALA A 220 -1.17 12.25 15.06
CA ALA A 220 -2.22 11.26 15.19
C ALA A 220 -3.17 11.26 13.98
N GLU A 221 -3.22 12.35 13.21
CA GLU A 221 -3.98 12.47 11.97
C GLU A 221 -3.35 11.79 10.75
N ALA A 222 -2.11 11.30 10.86
CA ALA A 222 -1.41 10.55 9.83
C ALA A 222 -1.67 9.03 9.93
N GLY A 223 -0.85 8.22 9.27
CA GLY A 223 -0.95 6.77 9.26
C GLY A 223 -1.65 6.22 8.02
N LYS A 224 -1.31 4.98 7.67
CA LYS A 224 -1.81 4.31 6.46
C LYS A 224 -3.35 4.21 6.40
N LEU A 225 -4.02 3.99 7.54
CA LEU A 225 -5.49 3.97 7.59
C LEU A 225 -6.11 5.31 7.19
N LYS A 226 -5.69 6.41 7.83
CA LYS A 226 -6.27 7.74 7.57
C LYS A 226 -5.94 8.19 6.14
N ALA A 227 -4.75 7.87 5.64
CA ALA A 227 -4.37 8.14 4.25
C ALA A 227 -5.19 7.30 3.25
N MET A 228 -5.47 6.01 3.55
CA MET A 228 -6.33 5.16 2.74
C MET A 228 -7.79 5.66 2.72
N GLN A 229 -8.32 6.11 3.85
CA GLN A 229 -9.65 6.70 3.94
C GLN A 229 -9.72 8.01 3.15
N PHE A 230 -8.68 8.83 3.23
CA PHE A 230 -8.55 10.05 2.44
C PHE A 230 -8.48 9.75 0.94
N ALA A 231 -7.70 8.74 0.53
CA ALA A 231 -7.63 8.27 -0.85
C ALA A 231 -9.00 7.79 -1.35
N SER A 232 -9.70 6.98 -0.56
CA SER A 232 -11.05 6.48 -0.86
C SER A 232 -12.02 7.64 -1.07
N SER A 233 -12.05 8.61 -0.15
CA SER A 233 -12.90 9.80 -0.28
C SER A 233 -12.55 10.65 -1.50
N THR A 234 -11.26 10.90 -1.74
CA THR A 234 -10.78 11.72 -2.87
C THR A 234 -11.13 11.09 -4.21
N LEU A 235 -11.00 9.77 -4.32
CA LEU A 235 -11.27 8.98 -5.53
C LEU A 235 -12.72 8.50 -5.62
N LYS A 236 -13.56 8.82 -4.62
CA LYS A 236 -15.00 8.48 -4.53
C LYS A 236 -15.28 6.97 -4.52
N PHE A 237 -14.51 6.24 -3.72
CA PHE A 237 -14.73 4.84 -3.42
C PHE A 237 -15.31 4.66 -2.03
N GLU A 238 -16.34 3.82 -1.93
CA GLU A 238 -16.87 3.32 -0.66
C GLU A 238 -15.92 2.30 -0.04
N ALA A 239 -15.98 2.12 1.28
CA ALA A 239 -15.11 1.17 1.98
C ALA A 239 -15.19 -0.25 1.37
N ALA A 240 -16.39 -0.73 1.05
CA ALA A 240 -16.60 -2.06 0.45
C ALA A 240 -15.92 -2.24 -0.91
N SER A 241 -15.60 -1.15 -1.61
CA SER A 241 -14.87 -1.14 -2.88
C SER A 241 -13.39 -0.77 -2.71
N THR A 242 -12.88 -0.69 -1.48
CA THR A 242 -11.47 -0.42 -1.19
C THR A 242 -10.79 -1.68 -0.64
N LEU A 243 -9.66 -2.03 -1.25
CA LEU A 243 -8.79 -3.14 -0.85
C LEU A 243 -7.47 -2.58 -0.30
N GLY A 244 -7.24 -2.75 1.00
CA GLY A 244 -5.93 -2.49 1.63
C GLY A 244 -5.02 -3.72 1.53
N CYS A 245 -3.77 -3.56 1.12
CA CYS A 245 -2.80 -4.66 1.02
C CYS A 245 -1.56 -4.36 1.88
N GLY A 246 -1.10 -5.35 2.66
CA GLY A 246 0.09 -5.19 3.50
C GLY A 246 0.67 -6.52 4.00
N ASP A 247 1.84 -6.43 4.64
CA ASP A 247 2.59 -7.57 5.17
C ASP A 247 3.13 -7.33 6.59
N SER A 248 3.12 -6.10 7.10
CA SER A 248 3.78 -5.77 8.37
C SER A 248 2.89 -5.00 9.35
N GLY A 249 3.40 -4.77 10.57
CA GLY A 249 2.67 -4.07 11.62
C GLY A 249 2.28 -2.62 11.29
N ASN A 250 2.94 -1.96 10.35
CA ASN A 250 2.52 -0.61 9.92
C ASN A 250 1.28 -0.63 9.01
N ASP A 251 0.93 -1.79 8.45
CA ASP A 251 -0.23 -2.03 7.61
C ASP A 251 -1.47 -2.42 8.39
N GLU A 252 -1.27 -2.93 9.61
CA GLU A 252 -2.32 -3.44 10.50
C GLU A 252 -3.50 -2.47 10.62
N LEU A 253 -3.22 -1.17 10.73
CA LEU A 253 -4.25 -0.15 10.81
C LEU A 253 -5.11 -0.05 9.54
N MET A 254 -4.59 -0.32 8.34
CA MET A 254 -5.41 -0.36 7.11
C MET A 254 -6.51 -1.42 7.20
N PHE A 255 -6.28 -2.48 7.96
CA PHE A 255 -7.23 -3.59 8.17
C PHE A 255 -8.29 -3.30 9.25
N ARG A 256 -8.32 -2.06 9.75
CA ARG A 256 -9.34 -1.55 10.67
C ARG A 256 -10.34 -0.61 9.98
N ASN A 257 -10.41 -0.66 8.65
CA ASN A 257 -11.36 0.12 7.87
C ASN A 257 -12.73 -0.57 7.83
N ALA A 258 -13.67 -0.11 8.67
CA ALA A 258 -15.00 -0.71 8.79
C ALA A 258 -15.72 -0.80 7.43
N GLY A 259 -16.25 -1.98 7.10
CA GLY A 259 -16.87 -2.27 5.80
C GLY A 259 -15.88 -2.44 4.65
N GLY A 260 -14.58 -2.24 4.90
CA GLY A 260 -13.51 -2.36 3.93
C GLY A 260 -13.05 -3.79 3.71
N ARG A 261 -12.25 -3.97 2.66
CA ARG A 261 -11.58 -5.23 2.36
C ARG A 261 -10.08 -5.10 2.57
N GLY A 262 -9.44 -6.17 3.01
CA GLY A 262 -8.00 -6.20 3.17
C GLY A 262 -7.39 -7.53 2.81
N VAL A 263 -6.11 -7.51 2.45
CA VAL A 263 -5.31 -8.70 2.23
C VAL A 263 -4.00 -8.61 2.98
N MET A 264 -3.75 -9.65 3.76
CA MET A 264 -2.44 -9.97 4.31
C MET A 264 -1.77 -10.96 3.34
N VAL A 265 -0.63 -10.60 2.76
CA VAL A 265 0.08 -11.51 1.83
C VAL A 265 0.68 -12.70 2.58
N ALA A 266 0.93 -13.82 1.91
CA ALA A 266 1.38 -15.05 2.60
C ALA A 266 2.73 -14.90 3.34
N ASN A 267 3.55 -13.91 2.98
CA ASN A 267 4.80 -13.57 3.66
C ASN A 267 4.63 -12.52 4.77
N SER A 268 3.40 -12.27 5.23
CA SER A 268 3.12 -11.37 6.35
C SER A 268 3.88 -11.77 7.60
N LEU A 269 4.31 -10.76 8.36
CA LEU A 269 5.10 -10.96 9.56
C LEU A 269 4.31 -11.54 10.74
N PRO A 270 5.00 -12.25 11.65
CA PRO A 270 4.36 -12.78 12.85
C PRO A 270 3.59 -11.72 13.63
N GLU A 271 4.14 -10.51 13.82
CA GLU A 271 3.45 -9.45 14.56
C GLU A 271 2.10 -9.04 13.93
N LEU A 272 2.02 -9.04 12.59
CA LEU A 272 0.78 -8.72 11.89
C LEU A 272 -0.19 -9.89 12.00
N VAL A 273 0.27 -11.13 11.81
CA VAL A 273 -0.57 -12.33 11.95
C VAL A 273 -1.15 -12.45 13.36
N GLU A 274 -0.35 -12.17 14.40
CA GLU A 274 -0.80 -12.16 15.79
C GLU A 274 -1.85 -11.07 16.05
N ALA A 275 -1.60 -9.83 15.61
CA ALA A 275 -2.54 -8.73 15.76
C ALA A 275 -3.89 -9.01 15.03
N MET A 276 -3.82 -9.60 13.84
CA MET A 276 -5.00 -9.91 13.04
C MET A 276 -5.76 -11.14 13.57
N THR A 277 -5.05 -12.12 14.15
CA THR A 277 -5.67 -13.24 14.87
C THR A 277 -6.42 -12.74 16.11
N ALA A 278 -5.81 -11.82 16.88
CA ALA A 278 -6.42 -11.23 18.07
C ALA A 278 -7.64 -10.35 17.75
N SER A 279 -7.69 -9.75 16.56
CA SER A 279 -8.83 -8.95 16.11
C SER A 279 -9.89 -9.73 15.33
N ALA A 280 -9.70 -11.04 15.09
CA ALA A 280 -10.65 -11.84 14.34
C ALA A 280 -12.01 -11.97 15.04
N ASP A 281 -13.09 -11.93 14.25
CA ASP A 281 -14.48 -12.09 14.71
C ASP A 281 -15.22 -13.12 13.82
N PRO A 282 -15.67 -14.27 14.35
CA PRO A 282 -15.54 -14.69 15.75
C PRO A 282 -14.07 -14.94 16.16
N PRO A 283 -13.74 -14.85 17.47
CA PRO A 283 -12.39 -15.08 17.95
C PRO A 283 -11.84 -16.43 17.51
N THR A 284 -10.63 -16.42 16.96
CA THR A 284 -9.89 -17.62 16.53
C THR A 284 -8.53 -17.69 17.22
N LYS A 285 -7.97 -18.91 17.30
CA LYS A 285 -6.61 -19.13 17.82
C LYS A 285 -5.55 -19.02 16.74
N GLU A 286 -5.93 -19.17 15.48
CA GLU A 286 -5.03 -19.20 14.34
C GLU A 286 -5.75 -18.76 13.07
N LEU A 287 -5.03 -18.03 12.22
CA LEU A 287 -5.46 -17.70 10.87
C LEU A 287 -4.69 -18.56 9.86
N GLN A 288 -5.43 -19.20 8.95
CA GLN A 288 -4.84 -20.02 7.91
C GLN A 288 -4.68 -19.23 6.62
N LYS A 289 -3.59 -19.47 5.90
CA LYS A 289 -3.40 -18.96 4.54
C LYS A 289 -4.49 -19.53 3.61
N GLY A 290 -5.00 -18.69 2.73
CA GLY A 290 -6.17 -18.92 1.88
C GLY A 290 -7.52 -18.69 2.58
N ALA A 291 -7.56 -18.28 3.85
CA ALA A 291 -8.82 -18.09 4.57
C ALA A 291 -9.32 -16.64 4.55
N GLU A 292 -10.61 -16.48 4.31
CA GLU A 292 -11.33 -15.23 4.59
C GLU A 292 -11.76 -15.20 6.06
N PHE A 293 -11.64 -14.04 6.70
CA PHE A 293 -12.13 -13.79 8.06
C PHE A 293 -12.62 -12.35 8.20
N LYS A 294 -13.38 -12.07 9.26
CA LYS A 294 -13.77 -10.70 9.63
C LYS A 294 -12.98 -10.23 10.84
N THR A 295 -12.79 -8.92 10.94
CA THR A 295 -12.23 -8.30 12.13
C THR A 295 -13.32 -7.72 13.02
N CYS A 296 -13.05 -7.56 14.31
CA CYS A 296 -13.91 -6.85 15.27
C CYS A 296 -14.09 -5.36 14.92
N HIS A 297 -13.27 -4.84 13.99
CA HIS A 297 -13.40 -3.50 13.41
C HIS A 297 -14.32 -3.47 12.17
N GLY A 298 -14.86 -4.61 11.75
CA GLY A 298 -15.82 -4.71 10.64
C GLY A 298 -15.19 -4.79 9.25
N SER A 299 -13.89 -5.05 9.14
CA SER A 299 -13.23 -5.30 7.85
C SER A 299 -13.35 -6.77 7.46
N THR A 300 -13.45 -7.04 6.16
CA THR A 300 -13.37 -8.40 5.61
C THR A 300 -11.97 -8.64 5.06
N MET A 301 -11.29 -9.64 5.57
CA MET A 301 -9.87 -9.89 5.36
C MET A 301 -9.65 -11.21 4.63
N LEU A 302 -8.67 -11.24 3.74
CA LEU A 302 -8.10 -12.47 3.20
C LEU A 302 -6.66 -12.61 3.72
N PHE A 303 -6.35 -13.71 4.40
CA PHE A 303 -4.95 -14.11 4.57
C PHE A 303 -4.57 -14.91 3.34
N ALA A 304 -3.88 -14.31 2.38
CA ALA A 304 -3.64 -14.93 1.08
C ALA A 304 -2.81 -16.22 1.17
N GLY A 305 -3.10 -17.17 0.27
CA GLY A 305 -2.24 -18.33 0.02
C GLY A 305 -0.92 -17.95 -0.66
N ARG A 306 -0.88 -16.81 -1.34
CA ARG A 306 0.23 -16.36 -2.17
C ARG A 306 1.01 -15.18 -1.56
N GLU A 307 2.31 -15.15 -1.83
CA GLU A 307 3.21 -14.08 -1.37
C GLU A 307 3.09 -12.84 -2.26
N VAL A 308 3.48 -11.70 -1.69
CA VAL A 308 3.68 -10.41 -2.38
C VAL A 308 2.51 -10.05 -3.32
N ALA A 309 2.80 -9.49 -4.50
CA ALA A 309 1.82 -9.15 -5.54
C ALA A 309 0.89 -10.33 -5.91
N GLY A 310 1.34 -11.58 -5.75
CA GLY A 310 0.50 -12.75 -5.97
C GLY A 310 -0.68 -12.84 -5.00
N GLY A 311 -0.48 -12.42 -3.74
CA GLY A 311 -1.56 -12.32 -2.76
C GLY A 311 -2.57 -11.20 -3.09
N ILE A 312 -2.11 -10.10 -3.69
CA ILE A 312 -2.99 -9.04 -4.18
C ILE A 312 -3.85 -9.54 -5.35
N VAL A 313 -3.25 -10.30 -6.28
CA VAL A 313 -3.97 -10.94 -7.39
C VAL A 313 -5.04 -11.90 -6.86
N GLU A 314 -4.70 -12.73 -5.88
CA GLU A 314 -5.63 -13.64 -5.21
C GLU A 314 -6.81 -12.87 -4.59
N ALA A 315 -6.53 -11.79 -3.85
CA ALA A 315 -7.56 -10.96 -3.23
C ALA A 315 -8.47 -10.26 -4.24
N LEU A 316 -7.93 -9.75 -5.34
CA LEU A 316 -8.71 -9.15 -6.42
C LEU A 316 -9.69 -10.18 -7.02
N GLN A 317 -9.21 -11.38 -7.33
CA GLN A 317 -10.04 -12.45 -7.87
C GLN A 317 -11.08 -12.98 -6.87
N HIS A 318 -10.76 -12.93 -5.57
CA HIS A 318 -11.63 -13.39 -4.50
C HIS A 318 -12.76 -12.39 -4.19
N PHE A 319 -12.42 -11.11 -4.03
CA PHE A 319 -13.37 -10.08 -3.60
C PHE A 319 -14.03 -9.30 -4.73
N PHE A 320 -13.42 -9.27 -5.92
CA PHE A 320 -13.85 -8.47 -7.06
C PHE A 320 -13.85 -9.31 -8.36
N PRO A 321 -14.52 -10.47 -8.38
CA PRO A 321 -14.55 -11.36 -9.53
C PRO A 321 -15.27 -10.78 -10.75
#